data_AF-A0A3M7KNG2-F1
#
_entry.id   AF-A0A3M7KNG2-F1
#
_cell.length_a   1.000
_cell.length_b   1.000
_cell.length_c   1.000
_cell.angle_alpha   90.00
_cell.angle_beta   90.00
_cell.angle_gamma   90.00
#
_symmetry.space_group_name_H-M   'P 1'
#
loop_
_entity.id
_entity.type
_entity.pdbx_description
1 polymer ?
#
loop_
_entity_poly.entity_id
_entity_poly.type
_entity_poly.pdbx_seq_one_letter_code
_entity_poly.pdbx_strand_id
1 'polypeptide(L)'
;DRIVEEGRATAILSLQSDACLEALGIDYPALHARACARGLLAARVAVRDFDHDDQAAMLPEAVRALHTLLAMGHRVYVHCTAGINRATLTTVGYLTFVQGLGLEEALRAVREARPQAHPYVDCWRTVRRRLVEGRGDEVGHAARAIFNTREQRGRSGSSSADWAAAEEILIRRTFQRQRIAEIEADAAQEAAQKASTEATAGQATSGIGQSGIQSEASQHQGLPSTLLAPEEEAVPRPETVPVPRAFAIQCAEAEGRRTLDSILHAEEEVAKLRVALEALTESAQQLLSGERGVSDART
;
A
#
# COMPACT_ATOMS: atom_id res chain seq x y z
N ASP A 1 3.02 27.43 -13.49
CA ASP A 1 4.33 28.10 -13.67
C ASP A 1 5.37 27.34 -12.87
N ARG A 2 5.83 27.78 -11.69
CA ARG A 2 6.88 27.08 -10.88
C ARG A 2 6.71 25.55 -10.75
N ILE A 3 5.48 25.06 -10.57
CA ILE A 3 5.13 23.62 -10.50
C ILE A 3 5.58 22.84 -11.76
N VAL A 4 5.59 23.48 -12.94
CA VAL A 4 6.07 22.93 -14.22
C VAL A 4 7.56 23.23 -14.41
N GLU A 5 7.99 24.47 -14.20
CA GLU A 5 9.34 24.93 -14.54
C GLU A 5 10.41 24.35 -13.60
N GLU A 6 10.22 24.48 -12.29
CA GLU A 6 11.10 23.91 -11.26
C GLU A 6 10.65 22.50 -10.91
N GLY A 7 9.35 22.32 -10.68
CA GLY A 7 8.76 21.07 -10.20
C GLY A 7 8.64 19.98 -11.27
N ARG A 8 8.71 20.31 -12.57
CA ARG A 8 8.57 19.37 -13.70
C ARG A 8 7.34 18.47 -13.60
N ALA A 9 6.28 18.94 -12.93
CA ALA A 9 5.06 18.18 -12.75
C ALA A 9 4.21 18.24 -14.02
N THR A 10 3.62 17.12 -14.39
CA THR A 10 2.73 16.97 -15.56
C THR A 10 1.28 16.68 -15.14
N ALA A 11 1.02 16.51 -13.85
CA ALA A 11 -0.32 16.52 -13.27
C ALA A 11 -0.34 17.21 -11.90
N ILE A 12 -1.51 17.68 -11.48
CA ILE A 12 -1.79 18.19 -10.13
C ILE A 12 -2.91 17.35 -9.52
N LEU A 13 -2.79 17.04 -8.23
CA LEU A 13 -3.89 16.53 -7.41
C LEU A 13 -4.12 17.50 -6.24
N SER A 14 -5.20 18.29 -6.34
CA SER A 14 -5.63 19.17 -5.24
C SER A 14 -6.56 18.44 -4.29
N LEU A 15 -6.28 18.56 -2.98
CA LEU A 15 -7.08 18.01 -1.89
C LEU A 15 -7.84 19.09 -1.11
N GLN A 16 -7.96 20.31 -1.67
CA GLN A 16 -8.68 21.41 -1.04
C GLN A 16 -10.19 21.28 -1.27
N SER A 17 -10.98 21.21 -0.19
CA SER A 17 -12.44 21.41 -0.23
C SER A 17 -12.81 22.84 -0.61
N ASP A 18 -14.08 23.10 -0.94
CA ASP A 18 -14.52 24.45 -1.40
C ASP A 18 -14.31 25.51 -0.32
N ALA A 19 -14.60 25.17 0.95
CA ALA A 19 -14.28 26.01 2.11
C ALA A 19 -12.78 26.36 2.24
N CYS A 20 -11.87 25.48 1.80
CA CYS A 20 -10.43 25.78 1.77
C CYS A 20 -10.05 26.76 0.65
N LEU A 21 -10.83 26.81 -0.44
CA LEU A 21 -10.60 27.70 -1.58
C LEU A 21 -11.19 29.08 -1.28
N GLU A 22 -12.43 29.10 -0.76
CA GLU A 22 -13.14 30.30 -0.30
C GLU A 22 -12.37 31.05 0.79
N ALA A 23 -11.94 30.36 1.86
CA ALA A 23 -11.17 30.96 2.95
C ALA A 23 -9.78 31.52 2.55
N LEU A 24 -9.33 31.24 1.34
CA LEU A 24 -8.07 31.73 0.76
C LEU A 24 -8.28 32.66 -0.46
N GLY A 25 -9.53 32.92 -0.87
CA GLY A 25 -9.85 33.69 -2.07
C GLY A 25 -9.37 33.06 -3.38
N ILE A 26 -9.26 31.73 -3.45
CA ILE A 26 -8.72 31.02 -4.62
C ILE A 26 -9.82 30.77 -5.65
N ASP A 27 -9.75 31.48 -6.77
CA ASP A 27 -10.47 31.14 -8.00
C ASP A 27 -9.92 29.82 -8.59
N TYR A 28 -10.53 28.71 -8.17
CA TYR A 28 -10.16 27.38 -8.63
C TYR A 28 -10.45 27.14 -10.13
N PRO A 29 -11.57 27.61 -10.72
CA PRO A 29 -11.76 27.60 -12.17
C PRO A 29 -10.62 28.26 -12.95
N ALA A 30 -10.16 29.46 -12.56
CA ALA A 30 -9.04 30.13 -13.20
C ALA A 30 -7.70 29.40 -12.96
N LEU A 31 -7.48 28.85 -11.75
CA LEU A 31 -6.32 28.01 -11.44
C LEU A 31 -6.26 26.77 -12.34
N HIS A 32 -7.40 26.08 -12.49
CA HIS A 32 -7.54 24.89 -13.33
C HIS A 32 -7.33 25.21 -14.81
N ALA A 33 -7.93 26.30 -15.31
CA ALA A 33 -7.71 26.78 -16.67
C ALA A 33 -6.23 27.13 -16.93
N ARG A 34 -5.55 27.79 -15.98
CA ARG A 34 -4.10 28.06 -16.05
C ARG A 34 -3.26 26.79 -16.00
N ALA A 35 -3.67 25.76 -15.25
CA ALA A 35 -2.98 24.47 -15.23
C ALA A 35 -3.10 23.75 -16.60
N CYS A 36 -4.30 23.68 -17.16
CA CYS A 36 -4.52 23.09 -18.49
C CYS A 36 -3.77 23.85 -19.59
N ALA A 37 -3.80 25.19 -19.57
CA ALA A 37 -3.05 26.05 -20.49
C ALA A 37 -1.52 25.96 -20.32
N ARG A 38 -1.03 25.37 -19.21
CA ARG A 38 0.39 25.04 -18.98
C ARG A 38 0.70 23.55 -19.19
N GLY A 39 -0.24 22.77 -19.71
CA GLY A 39 -0.06 21.37 -20.08
C GLY A 39 -0.11 20.37 -18.91
N LEU A 40 -0.73 20.72 -17.78
CA LEU A 40 -0.96 19.76 -16.69
C LEU A 40 -2.37 19.18 -16.73
N LEU A 41 -2.49 17.88 -16.43
CA LEU A 41 -3.75 17.28 -16.02
C LEU A 41 -4.06 17.73 -14.57
N ALA A 42 -5.13 18.49 -14.37
CA ALA A 42 -5.48 19.05 -13.06
C ALA A 42 -6.67 18.31 -12.43
N ALA A 43 -6.38 17.34 -11.55
CA ALA A 43 -7.38 16.59 -10.79
C ALA A 43 -7.66 17.20 -9.41
N ARG A 44 -8.82 16.88 -8.85
CA ARG A 44 -9.24 17.30 -7.50
C ARG A 44 -10.04 16.21 -6.81
N VAL A 45 -9.71 15.94 -5.55
CA VAL A 45 -10.56 15.19 -4.62
C VAL A 45 -10.80 16.12 -3.44
N ALA A 46 -12.02 16.62 -3.27
CA ALA A 46 -12.32 17.56 -2.20
C ALA A 46 -12.24 16.85 -0.83
N VAL A 47 -11.38 17.34 0.07
CA VAL A 47 -11.22 16.82 1.43
C VAL A 47 -11.22 17.99 2.42
N ARG A 48 -12.07 17.94 3.44
CA ARG A 48 -12.23 18.99 4.45
C ARG A 48 -11.02 19.03 5.40
N ASP A 49 -10.57 20.23 5.76
CA ASP A 49 -9.45 20.40 6.69
C ASP A 49 -9.92 20.16 8.12
N PHE A 50 -9.04 19.60 8.97
CA PHE A 50 -9.30 19.27 10.38
C PHE A 50 -10.47 18.31 10.67
N ASP A 51 -11.17 17.80 9.65
CA ASP A 51 -12.20 16.76 9.78
C ASP A 51 -11.57 15.37 9.54
N HIS A 52 -11.49 14.57 10.61
CA HIS A 52 -10.90 13.23 10.57
C HIS A 52 -11.81 12.19 9.91
N ASP A 53 -13.13 12.30 10.05
CA ASP A 53 -14.08 11.38 9.42
C ASP A 53 -14.13 11.59 7.90
N ASP A 54 -14.07 12.85 7.44
CA ASP A 54 -13.94 13.23 6.03
C ASP A 54 -12.64 12.70 5.44
N GLN A 55 -11.51 12.90 6.13
CA GLN A 55 -10.23 12.38 5.69
C GLN A 55 -10.23 10.84 5.64
N ALA A 56 -10.82 10.16 6.62
CA ALA A 56 -10.96 8.70 6.61
C ALA A 56 -12.00 8.18 5.58
N ALA A 57 -12.92 9.03 5.11
CA ALA A 57 -13.85 8.68 4.04
C ALA A 57 -13.23 8.90 2.65
N MET A 58 -12.50 10.00 2.45
CA MET A 58 -11.97 10.45 1.16
C MET A 58 -10.56 9.97 0.84
N LEU A 59 -9.77 9.51 1.82
CA LEU A 59 -8.42 8.99 1.59
C LEU A 59 -8.33 7.86 0.56
N PRO A 60 -9.26 6.86 0.50
CA PRO A 60 -9.27 5.88 -0.59
C PRO A 60 -9.39 6.52 -1.97
N GLU A 61 -10.22 7.56 -2.10
CA GLU A 61 -10.44 8.25 -3.38
C GLU A 61 -9.22 9.11 -3.78
N ALA A 62 -8.63 9.81 -2.82
CA ALA A 62 -7.39 10.56 -3.03
C ALA A 62 -6.22 9.63 -3.43
N VAL A 63 -6.15 8.41 -2.86
CA VAL A 63 -5.15 7.40 -3.22
C VAL A 63 -5.41 6.78 -4.60
N ARG A 64 -6.66 6.57 -5.01
CA ARG A 64 -7.02 6.17 -6.40
C ARG A 64 -6.56 7.23 -7.40
N ALA A 65 -7.00 8.47 -7.22
CA ALA A 65 -6.63 9.58 -8.11
C ALA A 65 -5.10 9.73 -8.23
N LEU A 66 -4.36 9.61 -7.12
CA LEU A 66 -2.90 9.60 -7.15
C LEU A 66 -2.32 8.37 -7.88
N HIS A 67 -2.87 7.17 -7.64
CA HIS A 67 -2.42 5.94 -8.29
C HIS A 67 -2.60 5.99 -9.81
N THR A 68 -3.77 6.43 -10.29
CA THR A 68 -4.11 6.44 -11.71
C THR A 68 -3.27 7.47 -12.47
N LEU A 69 -3.11 8.69 -11.93
CA LEU A 69 -2.20 9.69 -12.51
C LEU A 69 -0.73 9.20 -12.57
N LEU A 70 -0.24 8.52 -11.53
CA LEU A 70 1.11 7.94 -11.54
C LEU A 70 1.22 6.75 -12.51
N ALA A 71 0.14 5.96 -12.69
CA ALA A 71 0.11 4.84 -13.63
C ALA A 71 0.06 5.28 -15.10
N MET A 72 -0.53 6.44 -15.39
CA MET A 72 -0.45 7.14 -16.69
C MET A 72 0.95 7.73 -16.94
N GLY A 73 1.88 7.64 -15.99
CA GLY A 73 3.25 8.15 -16.09
C GLY A 73 3.41 9.63 -15.75
N HIS A 74 2.41 10.29 -15.16
CA HIS A 74 2.55 11.70 -14.77
C HIS A 74 3.46 11.87 -13.55
N ARG A 75 4.25 12.97 -13.54
CA ARG A 75 4.86 13.47 -12.31
C ARG A 75 3.82 14.32 -11.59
N VAL A 76 3.19 13.77 -10.56
CA VAL A 76 2.05 14.40 -9.86
C VAL A 76 2.51 15.36 -8.77
N TYR A 77 1.99 16.59 -8.78
CA TYR A 77 2.07 17.53 -7.67
C TYR A 77 0.84 17.40 -6.77
N VAL A 78 0.98 16.68 -5.65
CA VAL A 78 -0.09 16.48 -4.66
C VAL A 78 -0.05 17.61 -3.63
N HIS A 79 -1.16 18.29 -3.39
CA HIS A 79 -1.23 19.34 -2.38
C HIS A 79 -2.59 19.45 -1.69
N CYS A 80 -2.58 20.10 -0.52
CA CYS A 80 -3.77 20.65 0.14
C CYS A 80 -3.53 22.14 0.37
N THR A 81 -3.96 22.72 1.49
CA THR A 81 -3.63 24.11 1.86
C THR A 81 -2.13 24.26 2.20
N ALA A 82 -1.67 23.72 3.32
CA ALA A 82 -0.26 23.85 3.75
C ALA A 82 0.67 22.71 3.26
N GLY A 83 0.10 21.65 2.67
CA GLY A 83 0.84 20.42 2.35
C GLY A 83 1.40 19.70 3.57
N ILE A 84 0.83 19.92 4.77
CA ILE A 84 1.26 19.33 6.04
C ILE A 84 0.56 17.99 6.31
N ASN A 85 -0.77 17.96 6.14
CA ASN A 85 -1.65 16.90 6.60
C ASN A 85 -2.29 16.12 5.42
N ARG A 86 -3.51 16.44 4.96
CA ARG A 86 -4.24 15.77 3.84
C ARG A 86 -3.35 15.25 2.68
N ALA A 87 -2.40 16.07 2.18
CA ALA A 87 -1.48 15.69 1.10
C ALA A 87 -0.38 14.67 1.49
N THR A 88 0.14 14.76 2.72
CA THR A 88 1.09 13.78 3.24
C THR A 88 0.37 12.49 3.62
N LEU A 89 -0.85 12.58 4.13
CA LEU A 89 -1.72 11.43 4.42
C LEU A 89 -2.06 10.65 3.14
N THR A 90 -2.38 11.35 2.04
CA THR A 90 -2.60 10.73 0.72
C THR A 90 -1.32 10.09 0.18
N THR A 91 -0.16 10.74 0.34
CA THR A 91 1.14 10.16 -0.04
C THR A 91 1.44 8.89 0.77
N VAL A 92 1.25 8.90 2.10
CA VAL A 92 1.41 7.71 2.96
C VAL A 92 0.41 6.61 2.57
N GLY A 93 -0.85 6.97 2.31
CA GLY A 93 -1.88 6.05 1.81
C GLY A 93 -1.48 5.37 0.50
N TYR A 94 -0.89 6.09 -0.45
CA TYR A 94 -0.36 5.49 -1.68
C TYR A 94 0.86 4.59 -1.42
N LEU A 95 1.81 5.04 -0.60
CA LEU A 95 3.00 4.27 -0.24
C LEU A 95 2.67 2.98 0.51
N THR A 96 1.57 2.93 1.26
CA THR A 96 1.15 1.76 2.07
C THR A 96 0.08 0.89 1.42
N PHE A 97 -0.92 1.47 0.75
CA PHE A 97 -2.02 0.72 0.15
C PHE A 97 -1.76 0.28 -1.29
N VAL A 98 -0.86 0.95 -2.02
CA VAL A 98 -0.52 0.61 -3.42
C VAL A 98 0.90 0.03 -3.50
N GLN A 99 1.91 0.79 -3.06
CA GLN A 99 3.31 0.34 -3.05
C GLN A 99 3.60 -0.63 -1.90
N GLY A 100 2.85 -0.52 -0.80
CA GLY A 100 2.98 -1.31 0.42
C GLY A 100 4.38 -1.40 0.97
N LEU A 101 4.96 -0.23 1.25
CA LEU A 101 5.89 -0.01 2.34
C LEU A 101 5.13 -0.18 3.67
N GLY A 102 5.85 -0.50 4.74
CA GLY A 102 5.26 -0.49 6.09
C GLY A 102 4.83 0.93 6.50
N LEU A 103 3.84 1.07 7.39
CA LEU A 103 3.35 2.39 7.84
C LEU A 103 4.48 3.30 8.34
N GLU A 104 5.30 2.80 9.26
CA GLU A 104 6.42 3.57 9.84
C GLU A 104 7.50 3.91 8.80
N GLU A 105 7.68 3.06 7.79
CA GLU A 105 8.60 3.30 6.68
C GLU A 105 8.07 4.39 5.74
N ALA A 106 6.79 4.35 5.39
CA ALA A 106 6.14 5.40 4.61
C ALA A 106 6.09 6.75 5.36
N LEU A 107 5.77 6.73 6.66
CA LEU A 107 5.81 7.93 7.52
C LEU A 107 7.22 8.52 7.59
N ARG A 108 8.24 7.67 7.78
CA ARG A 108 9.63 8.08 7.81
C ARG A 108 10.08 8.67 6.46
N ALA A 109 9.86 7.99 5.34
CA ALA A 109 10.25 8.48 4.01
C ALA A 109 9.57 9.82 3.67
N VAL A 110 8.30 10.02 4.05
CA VAL A 110 7.58 11.28 3.83
C VAL A 110 8.11 12.41 4.74
N ARG A 111 8.51 12.11 5.98
CA ARG A 111 9.13 13.09 6.89
C ARG A 111 10.57 13.43 6.51
N GLU A 112 11.35 12.46 6.05
CA GLU A 112 12.70 12.67 5.47
C GLU A 112 12.64 13.63 4.26
N ALA A 113 11.63 13.49 3.40
CA ALA A 113 11.41 14.38 2.26
C ALA A 113 10.73 15.72 2.61
N ARG A 114 9.99 15.80 3.73
CA ARG A 114 9.25 16.98 4.19
C ARG A 114 9.11 16.97 5.72
N PRO A 115 10.04 17.59 6.47
CA PRO A 115 10.06 17.49 7.94
C PRO A 115 8.78 17.96 8.65
N GLN A 116 8.05 18.92 8.07
CA GLN A 116 6.75 19.38 8.59
C GLN A 116 5.55 18.46 8.22
N ALA A 117 5.78 17.21 7.84
CA ALA A 117 4.72 16.26 7.50
C ALA A 117 4.02 15.70 8.74
N HIS A 118 2.73 16.04 8.89
CA HIS A 118 1.87 15.60 9.98
C HIS A 118 0.55 14.94 9.46
N PRO A 119 0.64 13.76 8.83
CA PRO A 119 -0.54 12.98 8.41
C PRO A 119 -1.30 12.41 9.61
N TYR A 120 -2.64 12.39 9.55
CA TYR A 120 -3.47 11.78 10.59
C TYR A 120 -3.48 10.24 10.48
N VAL A 121 -2.70 9.60 11.35
CA VAL A 121 -2.46 8.14 11.33
C VAL A 121 -3.70 7.34 11.76
N ASP A 122 -4.55 7.92 12.60
CA ASP A 122 -5.87 7.40 12.97
C ASP A 122 -6.83 7.29 11.77
N CYS A 123 -6.81 8.27 10.85
CA CYS A 123 -7.58 8.25 9.61
C CYS A 123 -7.11 7.09 8.72
N TRP A 124 -5.78 6.92 8.62
CA TRP A 124 -5.17 5.78 7.91
C TRP A 124 -5.54 4.43 8.55
N ARG A 125 -5.51 4.31 9.89
CA ARG A 125 -5.91 3.09 10.62
C ARG A 125 -7.38 2.75 10.38
N THR A 126 -8.25 3.76 10.41
CA THR A 126 -9.68 3.61 10.11
C THR A 126 -9.92 3.15 8.67
N VAL A 127 -9.18 3.69 7.69
CA VAL A 127 -9.24 3.21 6.29
C VAL A 127 -8.71 1.78 6.17
N ARG A 128 -7.58 1.45 6.78
CA ARG A 128 -7.02 0.08 6.74
C ARG A 128 -8.04 -0.94 7.28
N ARG A 129 -8.73 -0.62 8.38
CA ARG A 129 -9.82 -1.43 8.95
C ARG A 129 -10.98 -1.58 7.96
N ARG A 130 -11.54 -0.47 7.45
CA ARG A 130 -12.65 -0.44 6.49
C ARG A 130 -12.36 -1.25 5.20
N LEU A 131 -11.10 -1.36 4.77
CA LEU A 131 -10.70 -2.10 3.55
C LEU A 131 -10.60 -3.63 3.72
N VAL A 132 -10.61 -4.15 4.95
CA VAL A 132 -10.61 -5.59 5.27
C VAL A 132 -11.87 -6.04 6.05
N GLU A 133 -12.67 -5.09 6.53
CA GLU A 133 -13.93 -5.31 7.21
C GLU A 133 -14.91 -6.12 6.33
N GLY A 134 -15.54 -7.15 6.91
CA GLY A 134 -16.39 -8.11 6.18
C GLY A 134 -15.65 -9.13 5.29
N ARG A 135 -14.32 -9.01 5.09
CA ARG A 135 -13.56 -9.84 4.13
C ARG A 135 -12.77 -11.00 4.77
N GLY A 136 -13.18 -11.44 5.96
CA GLY A 136 -12.43 -12.41 6.79
C GLY A 136 -12.06 -13.70 6.07
N ASP A 137 -12.94 -14.22 5.20
CA ASP A 137 -12.69 -15.45 4.43
C ASP A 137 -11.67 -15.24 3.30
N GLU A 138 -11.67 -14.08 2.62
CA GLU A 138 -10.61 -13.75 1.66
C GLU A 138 -9.25 -13.65 2.37
N VAL A 139 -9.21 -13.01 3.56
CA VAL A 139 -7.98 -12.87 4.35
C VAL A 139 -7.50 -14.25 4.80
N GLY A 140 -8.40 -15.10 5.32
CA GLY A 140 -8.08 -16.44 5.78
C GLY A 140 -7.55 -17.36 4.68
N HIS A 141 -8.14 -17.31 3.48
CA HIS A 141 -7.63 -18.05 2.33
C HIS A 141 -6.24 -17.56 1.89
N ALA A 142 -6.03 -16.24 1.84
CA ALA A 142 -4.72 -15.67 1.50
C ALA A 142 -3.66 -15.99 2.58
N ALA A 143 -4.00 -15.87 3.86
CA ALA A 143 -3.12 -16.19 4.99
C ALA A 143 -2.75 -17.69 5.00
N ARG A 144 -3.71 -18.59 4.72
CA ARG A 144 -3.45 -20.03 4.57
C ARG A 144 -2.50 -20.33 3.39
N ALA A 145 -2.59 -19.59 2.28
CA ALA A 145 -1.68 -19.75 1.15
C ALA A 145 -0.25 -19.24 1.45
N ILE A 146 -0.13 -18.11 2.16
CA ILE A 146 1.16 -17.57 2.64
C ILE A 146 1.81 -18.54 3.61
N PHE A 147 1.05 -18.99 4.62
CA PHE A 147 1.42 -20.04 5.57
C PHE A 147 1.94 -21.28 4.83
N ASN A 148 1.14 -21.93 3.99
CA ASN A 148 1.55 -23.14 3.26
C ASN A 148 2.86 -22.92 2.46
N THR A 149 3.04 -21.74 1.85
CA THR A 149 4.25 -21.39 1.10
C THR A 149 5.48 -21.15 2.01
N ARG A 150 5.26 -20.63 3.22
CA ARG A 150 6.28 -20.48 4.28
C ARG A 150 6.72 -21.84 4.81
N GLU A 151 5.77 -22.73 5.11
CA GLU A 151 6.01 -24.09 5.60
C GLU A 151 6.84 -24.91 4.59
N GLN A 152 6.41 -24.95 3.31
CA GLN A 152 7.08 -25.67 2.23
C GLN A 152 8.52 -25.20 1.96
N ARG A 153 8.86 -23.98 2.39
CA ARG A 153 10.19 -23.37 2.21
C ARG A 153 11.04 -23.42 3.49
N GLY A 154 10.58 -24.08 4.55
CA GLY A 154 11.30 -24.19 5.82
C GLY A 154 11.55 -22.83 6.51
N ARG A 155 10.71 -21.83 6.26
CA ARG A 155 10.94 -20.45 6.73
C ARG A 155 10.25 -20.19 8.07
N SER A 156 10.98 -19.62 9.02
CA SER A 156 10.44 -19.08 10.26
C SER A 156 9.46 -17.93 9.99
N GLY A 157 8.45 -17.79 10.85
CA GLY A 157 7.45 -16.72 10.80
C GLY A 157 6.37 -16.97 11.86
N SER A 158 5.24 -16.28 11.74
CA SER A 158 4.08 -16.49 12.61
C SER A 158 2.77 -16.35 11.83
N SER A 159 1.73 -17.02 12.31
CA SER A 159 0.38 -16.89 11.76
C SER A 159 -0.18 -15.46 11.79
N SER A 160 0.30 -14.61 12.71
CA SER A 160 -0.04 -13.19 12.75
C SER A 160 0.67 -12.37 11.67
N ALA A 161 1.90 -12.70 11.31
CA ALA A 161 2.60 -12.11 10.18
C ALA A 161 1.98 -12.59 8.84
N ASP A 162 1.66 -13.88 8.72
CA ASP A 162 0.97 -14.44 7.56
C ASP A 162 -0.41 -13.77 7.34
N TRP A 163 -1.14 -13.48 8.42
CA TRP A 163 -2.42 -12.76 8.39
C TRP A 163 -2.25 -11.28 8.01
N ALA A 164 -1.29 -10.57 8.60
CA ALA A 164 -1.03 -9.16 8.26
C ALA A 164 -0.61 -8.98 6.79
N ALA A 165 0.22 -9.89 6.26
CA ALA A 165 0.61 -9.91 4.86
C ALA A 165 -0.57 -10.26 3.93
N ALA A 166 -1.51 -11.10 4.36
CA ALA A 166 -2.75 -11.36 3.63
C ALA A 166 -3.63 -10.12 3.52
N GLU A 167 -3.81 -9.38 4.61
CA GLU A 167 -4.54 -8.11 4.62
C GLU A 167 -3.92 -7.08 3.67
N GLU A 168 -2.59 -6.93 3.69
CA GLU A 168 -1.88 -6.05 2.74
C GLU A 168 -2.08 -6.46 1.28
N ILE A 169 -2.02 -7.76 0.96
CA ILE A 169 -2.29 -8.26 -0.40
C ILE A 169 -3.73 -7.95 -0.83
N LEU A 170 -4.70 -8.09 0.07
CA LEU A 170 -6.11 -7.78 -0.20
C LEU A 170 -6.37 -6.29 -0.37
N ILE A 171 -5.67 -5.44 0.38
CA ILE A 171 -5.71 -3.97 0.24
C ILE A 171 -5.12 -3.54 -1.10
N ARG A 172 -3.89 -4.00 -1.44
CA ARG A 172 -3.25 -3.72 -2.74
C ARG A 172 -4.13 -4.12 -3.91
N ARG A 173 -4.77 -5.30 -3.83
CA ARG A 173 -5.70 -5.79 -4.86
C ARG A 173 -6.92 -4.89 -5.07
N THR A 174 -7.43 -4.22 -4.03
CA THR A 174 -8.54 -3.26 -4.17
C THR A 174 -8.15 -2.12 -5.12
N PHE A 175 -7.01 -1.46 -4.86
CA PHE A 175 -6.54 -0.35 -5.70
C PHE A 175 -6.10 -0.80 -7.10
N GLN A 176 -5.46 -1.96 -7.21
CA GLN A 176 -5.01 -2.52 -8.50
C GLN A 176 -6.16 -2.90 -9.44
N ARG A 177 -7.28 -3.44 -8.91
CA ARG A 177 -8.46 -3.81 -9.71
C ARG A 177 -9.13 -2.59 -10.33
N GLN A 178 -9.28 -1.50 -9.57
CA GLN A 178 -9.97 -0.31 -10.05
C GLN A 178 -9.20 0.38 -11.18
N ARG A 179 -7.87 0.43 -11.09
CA ARG A 179 -7.01 0.89 -12.19
C ARG A 179 -7.24 0.13 -13.51
N ILE A 180 -7.55 -1.17 -13.47
CA ILE A 180 -7.84 -1.95 -14.70
C ILE A 180 -9.15 -1.46 -15.31
N ALA A 181 -10.21 -1.35 -14.52
CA ALA A 181 -11.51 -0.84 -14.98
C ALA A 181 -11.45 0.62 -15.48
N GLU A 182 -10.64 1.46 -14.83
CA GLU A 182 -10.38 2.85 -15.26
C GLU A 182 -9.64 2.90 -16.61
N ILE A 183 -8.59 2.10 -16.79
CA ILE A 183 -7.87 1.99 -18.09
C ILE A 183 -8.77 1.43 -19.19
N GLU A 184 -9.64 0.46 -18.88
CA GLU A 184 -10.62 -0.10 -19.82
C GLU A 184 -11.68 0.94 -20.21
N ALA A 185 -12.12 1.78 -19.27
CA ALA A 185 -13.04 2.90 -19.52
C ALA A 185 -12.39 4.02 -20.35
N ASP A 186 -11.17 4.46 -20.00
CA ASP A 186 -10.41 5.47 -20.74
C ASP A 186 -10.12 5.01 -22.18
N ALA A 187 -9.73 3.74 -22.37
CA ALA A 187 -9.52 3.16 -23.70
C ALA A 187 -10.82 3.09 -24.52
N ALA A 188 -11.95 2.78 -23.88
CA ALA A 188 -13.27 2.81 -24.53
C ALA A 188 -13.70 4.24 -24.89
N GLN A 189 -13.43 5.22 -24.03
CA GLN A 189 -13.68 6.63 -24.30
C GLN A 189 -12.78 7.16 -25.42
N GLU A 190 -11.48 6.84 -25.44
CA GLU A 190 -10.60 7.20 -26.56
C GLU A 190 -11.07 6.58 -27.88
N ALA A 191 -11.53 5.32 -27.88
CA ALA A 191 -12.07 4.67 -29.06
C ALA A 191 -13.36 5.36 -29.55
N ALA A 192 -14.27 5.71 -28.64
CA ALA A 192 -15.47 6.47 -28.95
C ALA A 192 -15.15 7.90 -29.45
N GLN A 193 -14.14 8.56 -28.87
CA GLN A 193 -13.67 9.89 -29.27
C GLN A 193 -13.11 9.85 -30.70
N LYS A 194 -12.30 8.83 -31.04
CA LYS A 194 -11.71 8.63 -32.37
C LYS A 194 -12.78 8.31 -33.42
N ALA A 195 -13.69 7.39 -33.13
CA ALA A 195 -14.83 7.12 -34.00
C ALA A 195 -15.71 8.37 -34.23
N SER A 196 -15.87 9.22 -33.20
CA SER A 196 -16.61 10.48 -33.30
C SER A 196 -15.88 11.54 -34.11
N THR A 197 -14.55 11.67 -33.99
CA THR A 197 -13.78 12.63 -34.81
C THR A 197 -13.65 12.18 -36.25
N GLU A 198 -13.57 10.87 -36.54
CA GLU A 198 -13.66 10.33 -37.90
C GLU A 198 -15.03 10.60 -38.53
N ALA A 199 -16.13 10.38 -37.79
CA ALA A 199 -17.47 10.73 -38.25
C ALA A 199 -17.64 12.25 -38.48
N THR A 200 -17.07 13.08 -37.60
CA THR A 200 -17.14 14.55 -37.71
C THR A 200 -16.26 15.08 -38.86
N ALA A 201 -15.13 14.44 -39.15
CA ALA A 201 -14.29 14.77 -40.30
C ALA A 201 -15.03 14.53 -41.63
N GLY A 202 -15.99 13.58 -41.67
CA GLY A 202 -16.91 13.38 -42.78
C GLY A 202 -17.98 14.46 -42.96
N GLN A 203 -18.16 15.37 -41.98
CA GLN A 203 -19.19 16.42 -41.99
C GLN A 203 -18.65 17.85 -41.96
N ALA A 204 -17.36 18.05 -41.69
CA ALA A 204 -16.70 19.35 -41.54
C ALA A 204 -16.43 20.11 -42.87
N THR A 205 -17.40 20.09 -43.81
CA THR A 205 -17.34 20.79 -45.10
C THR A 205 -18.47 21.82 -45.30
N SER A 206 -19.17 22.21 -44.23
CA SER A 206 -20.06 23.39 -44.25
C SER A 206 -20.21 24.07 -42.88
N GLY A 207 -20.39 25.39 -42.88
CA GLY A 207 -20.76 26.19 -41.69
C GLY A 207 -19.70 27.18 -41.18
N ILE A 208 -19.91 28.47 -41.41
CA ILE A 208 -19.19 29.59 -40.76
C ILE A 208 -20.23 30.40 -39.95
N GLY A 209 -19.93 30.76 -38.69
CA GLY A 209 -20.84 31.51 -37.83
C GLY A 209 -20.10 32.31 -36.73
N GLN A 210 -20.50 33.56 -36.51
CA GLN A 210 -19.69 34.58 -35.81
C GLN A 210 -20.04 34.79 -34.31
N SER A 211 -18.99 35.09 -33.52
CA SER A 211 -18.87 36.08 -32.40
C SER A 211 -19.99 36.34 -31.36
N GLY A 212 -19.57 36.47 -30.09
CA GLY A 212 -20.27 37.16 -28.99
C GLY A 212 -19.28 37.62 -27.90
N ILE A 213 -19.58 38.66 -27.10
CA ILE A 213 -18.66 39.34 -26.16
C ILE A 213 -19.42 39.80 -24.88
N GLN A 214 -18.69 40.13 -23.80
CA GLN A 214 -19.07 40.91 -22.57
C GLN A 214 -19.62 40.12 -21.35
N SER A 215 -19.49 40.57 -20.07
CA SER A 215 -18.45 41.35 -19.34
C SER A 215 -18.84 41.55 -17.84
N GLU A 216 -17.88 41.47 -16.88
CA GLU A 216 -17.90 42.13 -15.53
C GLU A 216 -19.09 41.78 -14.57
N ALA A 217 -19.18 42.10 -13.26
CA ALA A 217 -18.27 42.18 -12.07
C ALA A 217 -19.19 42.11 -10.78
N SER A 218 -18.85 42.32 -9.50
CA SER A 218 -17.64 42.74 -8.75
C SER A 218 -17.74 42.43 -7.23
N GLN A 219 -16.59 42.41 -6.52
CA GLN A 219 -16.29 42.74 -5.09
C GLN A 219 -17.28 42.52 -3.91
N HIS A 220 -16.76 41.94 -2.81
CA HIS A 220 -16.72 42.57 -1.46
C HIS A 220 -15.63 41.93 -0.54
N GLN A 221 -15.44 42.40 0.71
CA GLN A 221 -14.26 42.14 1.56
C GLN A 221 -14.62 41.77 3.02
N GLY A 222 -13.76 40.99 3.72
CA GLY A 222 -13.83 40.79 5.18
C GLY A 222 -12.82 39.78 5.77
N LEU A 223 -12.05 40.21 6.78
CA LEU A 223 -11.09 39.44 7.63
C LEU A 223 -11.40 39.80 9.13
N PRO A 224 -10.84 39.17 10.20
CA PRO A 224 -9.55 38.45 10.29
C PRO A 224 -9.37 37.24 11.27
N SER A 225 -8.32 36.44 11.01
CA SER A 225 -7.28 35.92 11.96
C SER A 225 -7.57 34.97 13.17
N THR A 226 -6.59 34.06 13.40
CA THR A 226 -6.22 33.37 14.68
C THR A 226 -7.21 32.34 15.27
N LEU A 227 -6.83 31.22 15.91
CA LEU A 227 -5.68 30.88 16.78
C LEU A 227 -5.24 29.39 16.68
N LEU A 228 -4.06 29.10 17.29
CA LEU A 228 -3.63 27.86 17.98
C LEU A 228 -3.53 26.50 17.24
N ALA A 229 -2.52 25.74 17.67
CA ALA A 229 -2.36 24.30 17.43
C ALA A 229 -2.18 23.57 18.79
N PRO A 230 -2.76 22.38 18.98
CA PRO A 230 -2.32 21.37 19.95
C PRO A 230 -1.24 20.48 19.29
N GLU A 231 -0.08 20.26 19.90
CA GLU A 231 0.25 19.23 20.92
C GLU A 231 0.45 17.82 20.33
N GLU A 232 1.63 17.23 20.62
CA GLU A 232 2.04 15.91 20.13
C GLU A 232 1.39 14.78 20.94
N GLU A 233 0.36 14.14 20.39
CA GLU A 233 -0.21 12.93 21.01
C GLU A 233 0.69 11.70 20.75
N ALA A 234 1.02 10.96 21.81
CA ALA A 234 2.02 9.90 21.76
C ALA A 234 1.56 8.69 20.92
N VAL A 235 2.29 8.41 19.83
CA VAL A 235 1.92 7.37 18.85
C VAL A 235 1.84 5.98 19.49
N PRO A 236 0.65 5.34 19.53
CA PRO A 236 0.54 3.96 20.01
C PRO A 236 1.14 2.98 19.00
N ARG A 237 1.65 1.86 19.53
CA ARG A 237 2.24 0.74 18.76
C ARG A 237 1.27 0.22 17.69
N PRO A 238 1.76 -0.35 16.57
CA PRO A 238 0.90 -0.81 15.49
C PRO A 238 -0.14 -1.83 15.97
N GLU A 239 -1.42 -1.47 15.88
CA GLU A 239 -2.55 -2.35 16.17
C GLU A 239 -2.62 -3.47 15.13
N THR A 240 -2.15 -4.67 15.51
CA THR A 240 -2.41 -5.88 14.72
C THR A 240 -3.89 -6.22 14.81
N VAL A 241 -4.57 -6.28 13.66
CA VAL A 241 -5.94 -6.79 13.58
C VAL A 241 -5.97 -8.21 14.19
N PRO A 242 -6.92 -8.53 15.09
CA PRO A 242 -6.92 -9.80 15.81
C PRO A 242 -7.16 -10.97 14.86
N VAL A 243 -6.16 -11.85 14.74
CA VAL A 243 -6.23 -13.10 13.98
C VAL A 243 -7.41 -13.95 14.49
N PRO A 244 -8.33 -14.43 13.63
CA PRO A 244 -9.44 -15.26 14.05
C PRO A 244 -8.97 -16.51 14.78
N ARG A 245 -9.53 -16.76 15.98
CA ARG A 245 -9.11 -17.83 16.89
C ARG A 245 -9.05 -19.22 16.23
N ALA A 246 -9.98 -19.51 15.32
CA ALA A 246 -10.01 -20.77 14.58
C ALA A 246 -8.79 -20.93 13.64
N PHE A 247 -8.38 -19.87 12.93
CA PHE A 247 -7.19 -19.89 12.08
C PHE A 247 -5.92 -20.05 12.92
N ALA A 248 -5.81 -19.31 14.02
CA ALA A 248 -4.67 -19.39 14.94
C ALA A 248 -4.49 -20.80 15.53
N ILE A 249 -5.59 -21.47 15.95
CA ILE A 249 -5.55 -22.86 16.43
C ILE A 249 -5.07 -23.81 15.31
N GLN A 250 -5.69 -23.76 14.12
CA GLN A 250 -5.32 -24.63 13.00
C GLN A 250 -3.83 -24.52 12.62
N CYS A 251 -3.27 -23.31 12.64
CA CYS A 251 -1.85 -23.12 12.37
C CYS A 251 -0.97 -23.64 13.51
N ALA A 252 -1.31 -23.39 14.77
CA ALA A 252 -0.55 -23.90 15.91
C ALA A 252 -0.52 -25.44 15.94
N GLU A 253 -1.63 -26.10 15.57
CA GLU A 253 -1.64 -27.57 15.41
C GLU A 253 -0.79 -28.06 14.23
N ALA A 254 -0.61 -27.27 13.18
CA ALA A 254 0.20 -27.63 12.00
C ALA A 254 1.71 -27.39 12.26
N GLU A 255 2.04 -26.27 12.90
CA GLU A 255 3.39 -25.94 13.37
C GLU A 255 3.85 -26.98 14.42
N GLY A 256 3.00 -27.31 15.39
CA GLY A 256 3.27 -28.34 16.40
C GLY A 256 3.41 -29.76 15.83
N ARG A 257 2.61 -30.14 14.81
CA ARG A 257 2.78 -31.42 14.11
C ARG A 257 4.17 -31.52 13.46
N ARG A 258 4.61 -30.49 12.72
CA ARG A 258 5.97 -30.49 12.13
C ARG A 258 7.09 -30.47 13.18
N THR A 259 6.87 -29.88 14.35
CA THR A 259 7.83 -29.99 15.46
C THR A 259 7.96 -31.44 15.94
N LEU A 260 6.83 -32.16 16.09
CA LEU A 260 6.84 -33.59 16.42
C LEU A 260 7.50 -34.43 15.31
N ASP A 261 7.14 -34.22 14.04
CA ASP A 261 7.74 -34.93 12.90
C ASP A 261 9.26 -34.72 12.83
N SER A 262 9.73 -33.49 13.11
CA SER A 262 11.17 -33.16 13.15
C SER A 262 11.90 -33.82 14.33
N ILE A 263 11.24 -33.93 15.49
CA ILE A 263 11.78 -34.64 16.65
C ILE A 263 11.88 -36.14 16.35
N LEU A 264 10.82 -36.75 15.82
CA LEU A 264 10.79 -38.17 15.46
C LEU A 264 11.87 -38.52 14.42
N HIS A 265 12.08 -37.66 13.41
CA HIS A 265 13.15 -37.86 12.44
C HIS A 265 14.55 -37.70 13.07
N ALA A 266 14.74 -36.75 14.00
CA ALA A 266 15.99 -36.62 14.74
C ALA A 266 16.26 -37.83 15.67
N GLU A 267 15.23 -38.39 16.29
CA GLU A 267 15.32 -39.64 17.08
C GLU A 267 15.68 -40.85 16.18
N GLU A 268 15.13 -40.91 14.97
CA GLU A 268 15.46 -41.93 13.96
C GLU A 268 16.94 -41.85 13.54
N GLU A 269 17.47 -40.65 13.29
CA GLU A 269 18.90 -40.45 12.98
C GLU A 269 19.80 -40.77 14.19
N VAL A 270 19.40 -40.40 15.40
CA VAL A 270 20.13 -40.78 16.63
C VAL A 270 20.13 -42.30 16.83
N ALA A 271 19.05 -43.01 16.47
CA ALA A 271 19.00 -44.47 16.51
C ALA A 271 19.96 -45.10 15.48
N LYS A 272 20.00 -44.58 14.24
CA LYS A 272 20.98 -45.02 13.21
C LYS A 272 22.42 -44.83 13.66
N LEU A 273 22.73 -43.68 14.26
CA LEU A 273 24.06 -43.37 14.80
C LEU A 273 24.44 -44.31 15.97
N ARG A 274 23.49 -44.72 16.82
CA ARG A 274 23.74 -45.69 17.89
C ARG A 274 24.11 -47.07 17.34
N VAL A 275 23.34 -47.59 16.38
CA VAL A 275 23.63 -48.90 15.75
C VAL A 275 25.00 -48.87 15.05
N ALA A 276 25.36 -47.77 14.38
CA ALA A 276 26.69 -47.60 13.79
C ALA A 276 27.82 -47.60 14.83
N LEU A 277 27.61 -46.98 16.00
CA LEU A 277 28.58 -46.98 17.10
C LEU A 277 28.74 -48.37 17.74
N GLU A 278 27.64 -49.11 17.89
CA GLU A 278 27.65 -50.49 18.38
C GLU A 278 28.43 -51.42 17.44
N ALA A 279 28.17 -51.38 16.12
CA ALA A 279 28.91 -52.15 15.13
C ALA A 279 30.40 -51.82 15.05
N LEU A 280 30.77 -50.53 15.21
CA LEU A 280 32.18 -50.11 15.32
C LEU A 280 32.83 -50.63 16.61
N THR A 281 32.08 -50.70 17.71
CA THR A 281 32.56 -51.22 19.00
C THR A 281 32.80 -52.73 18.94
N GLU A 282 31.89 -53.49 18.32
CA GLU A 282 32.08 -54.93 18.07
C GLU A 282 33.29 -55.17 17.16
N SER A 283 33.45 -54.39 16.08
CA SER A 283 34.59 -54.48 15.17
C SER A 283 35.92 -54.24 15.90
N ALA A 284 35.98 -53.25 16.78
CA ALA A 284 37.16 -52.98 17.61
C ALA A 284 37.44 -54.10 18.62
N GLN A 285 36.42 -54.67 19.25
CA GLN A 285 36.56 -55.83 20.15
C GLN A 285 37.06 -57.07 19.41
N GLN A 286 36.59 -57.33 18.18
CA GLN A 286 37.07 -58.44 17.36
C GLN A 286 38.57 -58.31 17.06
N LEU A 287 39.04 -57.13 16.63
CA LEU A 287 40.47 -56.87 16.42
C LEU A 287 41.29 -57.13 17.69
N LEU A 288 40.88 -56.56 18.83
CA LEU A 288 41.53 -56.74 20.14
C LEU A 288 41.45 -58.19 20.68
N SER A 289 40.60 -59.04 20.09
CA SER A 289 40.54 -60.48 20.40
C SER A 289 41.44 -61.30 19.46
N GLY A 290 41.51 -60.95 18.16
CA GLY A 290 42.33 -61.62 17.15
C GLY A 290 43.83 -61.49 17.42
N GLU A 291 44.29 -60.34 17.91
CA GLU A 291 45.70 -60.13 18.28
C GLU A 291 46.19 -61.09 19.39
N ARG A 292 45.28 -61.62 20.23
CA ARG A 292 45.61 -62.63 21.25
C ARG A 292 45.70 -64.06 20.71
N GLY A 293 45.32 -64.32 19.46
CA GLY A 293 45.41 -65.65 18.84
C GLY A 293 46.78 -66.01 18.26
N VAL A 294 47.74 -65.08 18.23
CA VAL A 294 48.99 -65.22 17.45
C VAL A 294 50.24 -65.47 18.30
N SER A 295 50.17 -65.38 19.64
CA SER A 295 51.35 -65.56 20.52
C SER A 295 51.66 -67.02 20.91
N ASP A 296 50.70 -67.95 20.80
CA ASP A 296 50.84 -69.33 21.31
C ASP A 296 51.36 -70.35 20.29
N ALA A 297 51.83 -69.89 19.12
CA ALA A 297 52.30 -70.73 18.01
C ALA A 297 53.84 -70.76 17.88
N ARG A 298 54.59 -70.81 18.99
CA ARG A 298 56.05 -71.07 19.01
C ARG A 298 56.46 -71.93 20.21
N THR A 299 56.60 -73.22 19.97
CA THR A 299 57.30 -74.19 20.83
C THR A 299 58.03 -75.18 19.93
#